data_AF-A0A845M657-F1
#
_entry.id   AF-A0A845M657-F1
#
_cell.length_a   1.000
_cell.length_b   1.000
_cell.length_c   1.000
_cell.angle_alpha   90.00
_cell.angle_beta   90.00
_cell.angle_gamma   90.00
#
_symmetry.space_group_name_H-M   'P 1'
#
loop_
_entity.id
_entity.type
_entity.pdbx_description
1 polymer ?
#
loop_
_entity_poly.entity_id
_entity_poly.type
_entity_poly.pdbx_seq_one_letter_code
_entity_poly.pdbx_strand_id
1 'polypeptide(L)'
;MARNAETGLRENRQIAARLASFADLLDAQGADGFRPRAYRAAADRIAGLEEPVRDLHARGGPAALIALPDIGQGIAGAVVEMLTTGRWTQFDRLSGETSPEQLFATLPGVGPALAERFARTLDVETLENLEAALTDQDVRVRGLGPRRRAALLATLKARLEPIRRARGRRSVTDPPPVAMILEADALYRRKAQAGELRLIAPRRFNPMGTAWLPILHLKRGDWHFTLLYSNTALAHRLGRTNDWVVVFFHHGDQPEAQCTVVTETSGVLKGKRVVRGREDACARHYGIDEAVIADEA
;
A
#
# COMPACT_ATOMS: atom_id res chain seq x y z
N MET A 1 5.90 -37.30 -2.62
CA MET A 1 5.79 -36.34 -3.74
C MET A 1 4.34 -35.93 -4.03
N ALA A 2 3.39 -36.86 -4.17
CA ALA A 2 1.98 -36.55 -4.45
C ALA A 2 1.30 -35.58 -3.44
N ARG A 3 1.53 -35.74 -2.13
CA ARG A 3 0.95 -34.88 -1.09
C ARG A 3 1.47 -33.42 -1.12
N ASN A 4 2.70 -33.19 -1.62
CA ASN A 4 3.25 -31.85 -1.80
C ASN A 4 2.66 -31.16 -3.04
N ALA A 5 2.48 -31.91 -4.14
CA ALA A 5 1.83 -31.40 -5.35
C ALA A 5 0.37 -31.02 -5.09
N GLU A 6 -0.39 -31.85 -4.37
CA GLU A 6 -1.77 -31.55 -4.01
C GLU A 6 -1.89 -30.30 -3.10
N THR A 7 -0.97 -30.15 -2.14
CA THR A 7 -0.89 -28.95 -1.29
C THR A 7 -0.56 -27.70 -2.12
N GLY A 8 0.37 -27.80 -3.07
CA GLY A 8 0.72 -26.70 -3.96
C GLY A 8 -0.41 -26.29 -4.90
N LEU A 9 -1.15 -27.25 -5.47
CA LEU A 9 -2.32 -26.95 -6.30
C LEU A 9 -3.47 -26.32 -5.49
N ARG A 10 -3.61 -26.69 -4.21
CA ARG A 10 -4.53 -25.98 -3.30
C ARG A 10 -4.11 -24.53 -3.06
N GLU A 11 -2.81 -24.26 -2.92
CA GLU A 11 -2.27 -22.91 -2.82
C GLU A 11 -2.55 -22.09 -4.09
N ASN A 12 -2.42 -22.68 -5.29
CA ASN A 12 -2.82 -22.02 -6.55
C ASN A 12 -4.28 -21.56 -6.50
N ARG A 13 -5.20 -22.44 -6.09
CA ARG A 13 -6.63 -22.11 -5.97
C ARG A 13 -6.89 -20.98 -4.97
N GLN A 14 -6.16 -20.94 -3.86
CA GLN A 14 -6.27 -19.87 -2.87
C GLN A 14 -5.79 -18.52 -3.43
N ILE A 15 -4.66 -18.52 -4.15
CA ILE A 15 -4.12 -17.33 -4.81
C ILE A 15 -5.11 -16.84 -5.88
N ALA A 16 -5.62 -17.72 -6.73
CA ALA A 16 -6.61 -17.39 -7.75
C ALA A 16 -7.88 -16.80 -7.15
N ALA A 17 -8.44 -17.41 -6.10
CA ALA A 17 -9.63 -16.91 -5.42
C ALA A 17 -9.42 -15.49 -4.84
N ARG A 18 -8.23 -15.20 -4.32
CA ARG A 18 -7.88 -13.85 -3.85
C ARG A 18 -7.79 -12.84 -4.99
N LEU A 19 -7.15 -13.19 -6.10
CA LEU A 19 -7.06 -12.32 -7.29
C LEU A 19 -8.46 -12.01 -7.84
N ALA A 20 -9.34 -13.02 -7.95
CA ALA A 20 -10.73 -12.85 -8.37
C ALA A 20 -11.52 -11.95 -7.40
N SER A 21 -11.38 -12.17 -6.09
CA SER A 21 -12.03 -11.33 -5.07
C SER A 21 -11.59 -9.87 -5.16
N PHE A 22 -10.33 -9.60 -5.52
CA PHE A 22 -9.86 -8.23 -5.74
C PHE A 22 -10.47 -7.60 -6.99
N ALA A 23 -10.63 -8.37 -8.07
CA ALA A 23 -11.31 -7.87 -9.26
C ALA A 23 -12.76 -7.47 -8.96
N ASP A 24 -13.48 -8.30 -8.20
CA ASP A 24 -14.87 -8.01 -7.79
C ASP A 24 -14.93 -6.77 -6.89
N LEU A 25 -13.96 -6.62 -5.98
CA LEU A 25 -13.83 -5.42 -5.15
C LEU A 25 -13.64 -4.17 -6.03
N LEU A 26 -12.72 -4.21 -6.99
CA LEU A 26 -12.45 -3.08 -7.88
C LEU A 26 -13.68 -2.70 -8.72
N ASP A 27 -14.43 -3.68 -9.25
CA ASP A 27 -15.68 -3.42 -9.98
C ASP A 27 -16.75 -2.79 -9.08
N ALA A 28 -16.92 -3.32 -7.87
CA ALA A 28 -17.86 -2.76 -6.91
C ALA A 28 -17.51 -1.30 -6.56
N GLN A 29 -16.22 -0.97 -6.51
CA GLN A 29 -15.69 0.38 -6.28
C GLN A 29 -15.73 1.30 -7.51
N GLY A 30 -16.10 0.77 -8.68
CA GLY A 30 -16.17 1.54 -9.93
C GLY A 30 -14.79 1.87 -10.51
N ALA A 31 -13.81 0.98 -10.32
CA ALA A 31 -12.53 1.09 -11.00
C ALA A 31 -12.68 1.01 -12.53
N ASP A 32 -11.64 1.45 -13.25
CA ASP A 32 -11.59 1.34 -14.69
C ASP A 32 -11.62 -0.14 -15.11
N GLY A 33 -12.50 -0.51 -16.06
CA GLY A 33 -12.77 -1.91 -16.40
C GLY A 33 -11.57 -2.71 -16.89
N PHE A 34 -10.43 -2.07 -17.19
CA PHE A 34 -9.18 -2.76 -17.51
C PHE A 34 -8.60 -3.50 -16.29
N ARG A 35 -8.50 -2.84 -15.13
CA ARG A 35 -7.89 -3.44 -13.93
C ARG A 35 -8.63 -4.70 -13.45
N PRO A 36 -9.95 -4.69 -13.20
CA PRO A 36 -10.71 -5.87 -12.82
C PRO A 36 -10.53 -7.02 -13.81
N ARG A 37 -10.54 -6.74 -15.13
CA ARG A 37 -10.34 -7.76 -16.17
C ARG A 37 -8.96 -8.41 -16.08
N ALA A 38 -7.90 -7.63 -15.89
CA ALA A 38 -6.54 -8.15 -15.74
C ALA A 38 -6.41 -9.10 -14.54
N TYR A 39 -6.98 -8.73 -13.38
CA TYR A 39 -6.96 -9.59 -12.19
C TYR A 39 -7.80 -10.86 -12.35
N ARG A 40 -8.93 -10.82 -13.07
CA ARG A 40 -9.70 -12.04 -13.41
C ARG A 40 -8.92 -12.96 -14.35
N ALA A 41 -8.34 -12.42 -15.41
CA ALA A 41 -7.54 -13.21 -16.35
C ALA A 41 -6.36 -13.89 -15.64
N ALA A 42 -5.68 -13.18 -14.74
CA ALA A 42 -4.63 -13.78 -13.91
C ALA A 42 -5.15 -14.84 -12.93
N ALA A 43 -6.32 -14.63 -12.32
CA ALA A 43 -6.94 -15.63 -11.46
C ALA A 43 -7.21 -16.93 -12.22
N ASP A 44 -7.80 -16.83 -13.42
CA ASP A 44 -8.07 -17.97 -14.30
C ASP A 44 -6.77 -18.66 -14.72
N ARG A 45 -5.74 -17.88 -15.07
CA ARG A 45 -4.40 -18.39 -15.42
C ARG A 45 -3.81 -19.22 -14.29
N ILE A 46 -3.80 -18.71 -13.05
CA ILE A 46 -3.22 -19.40 -11.89
C ILE A 46 -4.04 -20.63 -11.51
N ALA A 47 -5.37 -20.55 -11.57
CA ALA A 47 -6.25 -21.67 -11.26
C ALA A 47 -6.08 -22.84 -12.25
N GLY A 48 -5.78 -22.54 -13.51
CA GLY A 48 -5.58 -23.52 -14.58
C GLY A 48 -4.18 -24.13 -14.66
N LEU A 49 -3.22 -23.75 -13.81
CA LEU A 49 -1.89 -24.36 -13.80
C LEU A 49 -1.96 -25.81 -13.30
N GLU A 50 -1.39 -26.73 -14.07
CA GLU A 50 -1.28 -28.16 -13.72
C GLU A 50 -0.18 -28.45 -12.68
N GLU A 51 0.74 -27.50 -12.47
CA GLU A 51 1.77 -27.55 -11.45
C GLU A 51 1.63 -26.44 -10.40
N PRO A 52 2.17 -26.61 -9.19
CA PRO A 52 2.19 -25.56 -8.19
C PRO A 52 2.91 -24.29 -8.68
N VAL A 53 2.26 -23.13 -8.56
CA VAL A 53 2.85 -21.83 -8.89
C VAL A 53 4.10 -21.53 -8.05
N ARG A 54 4.15 -22.09 -6.84
CA ARG A 54 5.32 -22.08 -5.97
C ARG A 54 6.55 -22.72 -6.62
N ASP A 55 6.36 -23.84 -7.32
CA ASP A 55 7.45 -24.59 -7.94
C ASP A 55 7.95 -23.84 -9.19
N LEU A 56 7.02 -23.28 -9.98
CA LEU A 56 7.35 -22.37 -11.08
C LEU A 56 8.18 -21.17 -10.59
N HIS A 57 7.75 -20.52 -9.52
CA HIS A 57 8.49 -19.43 -8.88
C HIS A 57 9.84 -19.88 -8.31
N ALA A 58 9.93 -21.08 -7.72
CA ALA A 58 11.18 -21.59 -7.18
C ALA A 58 12.24 -21.84 -8.29
N ARG A 59 11.81 -22.27 -9.49
CA ARG A 59 12.71 -22.56 -10.62
C ARG A 59 13.17 -21.31 -11.36
N GLY A 60 12.27 -20.37 -11.63
CA GLY A 60 12.57 -19.22 -12.49
C GLY A 60 12.36 -17.86 -11.83
N GLY A 61 12.11 -17.83 -10.53
CA GLY A 61 11.85 -16.61 -9.78
C GLY A 61 10.62 -15.85 -10.29
N PRO A 62 10.59 -14.53 -10.07
CA PRO A 62 9.50 -13.68 -10.54
C PRO A 62 9.36 -13.65 -12.07
N ALA A 63 10.47 -13.77 -12.80
CA ALA A 63 10.46 -13.75 -14.27
C ALA A 63 9.63 -14.89 -14.87
N ALA A 64 9.63 -16.07 -14.24
CA ALA A 64 8.79 -17.18 -14.67
C ALA A 64 7.28 -16.91 -14.48
N LEU A 65 6.90 -16.11 -13.48
CA LEU A 65 5.51 -15.70 -13.30
C LEU A 65 5.10 -14.68 -14.36
N ILE A 66 5.96 -13.70 -14.65
CA ILE A 66 5.73 -12.66 -15.67
C ILE A 66 5.65 -13.25 -17.08
N ALA A 67 6.33 -14.37 -17.33
CA ALA A 67 6.27 -15.07 -18.61
C ALA A 67 4.92 -15.76 -18.85
N LEU A 68 4.09 -15.94 -17.82
CA LEU A 68 2.74 -16.46 -18.00
C LEU A 68 1.86 -15.41 -18.70
N PRO A 69 1.04 -15.81 -19.68
CA PRO A 69 0.09 -14.90 -20.28
C PRO A 69 -0.84 -14.32 -19.21
N ASP A 70 -1.22 -13.05 -19.39
CA ASP A 70 -2.13 -12.32 -18.50
C ASP A 70 -1.54 -11.96 -17.12
N ILE A 71 -0.25 -12.22 -16.87
CA ILE A 71 0.43 -11.91 -15.62
C ILE A 71 1.55 -10.88 -15.85
N GLY A 72 1.25 -9.62 -15.53
CA GLY A 72 2.25 -8.52 -15.50
C GLY A 72 3.03 -8.43 -14.19
N GLN A 73 3.97 -7.48 -14.09
CA GLN A 73 4.86 -7.30 -12.93
C GLN A 73 4.10 -7.16 -11.60
N GLY A 74 3.03 -6.37 -11.57
CA GLY A 74 2.23 -6.11 -10.38
C GLY A 74 1.50 -7.35 -9.87
N ILE A 75 0.95 -8.15 -10.79
CA ILE A 75 0.28 -9.42 -10.47
C ILE A 75 1.30 -10.45 -10.01
N ALA A 76 2.44 -10.58 -10.70
CA ALA A 76 3.54 -11.44 -10.27
C ALA A 76 4.02 -11.06 -8.86
N GLY A 77 4.16 -9.76 -8.57
CA GLY A 77 4.49 -9.26 -7.23
C GLY A 77 3.46 -9.66 -6.17
N ALA A 78 2.16 -9.59 -6.49
CA ALA A 78 1.10 -10.04 -5.60
C ALA A 78 1.16 -11.55 -5.33
N VAL A 79 1.40 -12.36 -6.37
CA VAL A 79 1.58 -13.81 -6.25
C VAL A 79 2.77 -14.15 -5.36
N VAL A 80 3.93 -13.51 -5.58
CA VAL A 80 5.13 -13.72 -4.74
C VAL A 80 4.88 -13.33 -3.29
N GLU A 81 4.18 -12.21 -3.06
CA GLU A 81 3.82 -11.78 -1.71
C GLU A 81 2.94 -12.82 -0.99
N MET A 82 1.93 -13.35 -1.68
CA MET A 82 1.06 -14.40 -1.14
C MET A 82 1.83 -15.69 -0.86
N LEU A 83 2.71 -16.11 -1.78
CA LEU A 83 3.56 -17.29 -1.58
C LEU A 83 4.54 -17.14 -0.42
N THR A 84 5.02 -15.93 -0.17
CA THR A 84 6.03 -15.68 0.86
C THR A 84 5.42 -15.45 2.24
N THR A 85 4.28 -14.75 2.28
CA THR A 85 3.72 -14.23 3.54
C THR A 85 2.35 -14.81 3.89
N GLY A 86 1.69 -15.50 2.95
CA GLY A 86 0.30 -15.92 3.08
C GLY A 86 -0.71 -14.77 3.06
N ARG A 87 -0.27 -13.53 2.79
CA ARG A 87 -1.11 -12.32 2.74
C ARG A 87 -0.85 -11.52 1.47
N TRP A 88 -1.79 -10.62 1.15
CA TRP A 88 -1.64 -9.67 0.06
C TRP A 88 -2.05 -8.29 0.53
N THR A 89 -1.05 -7.48 0.86
CA THR A 89 -1.27 -6.23 1.58
C THR A 89 -2.15 -5.25 0.81
N GLN A 90 -2.11 -5.25 -0.53
CA GLN A 90 -2.97 -4.39 -1.34
C GLN A 90 -4.46 -4.75 -1.16
N PHE A 91 -4.80 -6.04 -1.28
CA PHE A 91 -6.16 -6.52 -1.06
C PHE A 91 -6.60 -6.24 0.37
N ASP A 92 -5.79 -6.63 1.36
CA ASP A 92 -6.11 -6.48 2.79
C ASP A 92 -6.36 -5.01 3.17
N ARG A 93 -5.67 -4.07 2.53
CA ARG A 93 -5.88 -2.62 2.75
C ARG A 93 -7.16 -2.12 2.10
N LEU A 94 -7.37 -2.44 0.82
CA LEU A 94 -8.51 -1.94 0.06
C LEU A 94 -9.84 -2.57 0.51
N SER A 95 -9.80 -3.82 0.99
CA SER A 95 -10.93 -4.50 1.64
C SER A 95 -11.17 -4.01 3.07
N GLY A 96 -10.20 -3.30 3.65
CA GLY A 96 -10.24 -2.86 5.04
C GLY A 96 -10.06 -4.01 6.04
N GLU A 97 -9.39 -5.10 5.69
CA GLU A 97 -9.16 -6.24 6.59
C GLU A 97 -8.06 -6.00 7.63
N THR A 98 -7.04 -5.19 7.34
CA THR A 98 -5.86 -5.04 8.23
C THR A 98 -5.54 -3.58 8.54
N SER A 99 -5.37 -3.21 9.81
CA SER A 99 -4.87 -1.89 10.25
C SER A 99 -3.34 -1.80 10.22
N PRO A 100 -2.73 -0.60 10.11
CA PRO A 100 -1.27 -0.44 10.23
C PRO A 100 -0.71 -1.08 11.49
N GLU A 101 -1.39 -0.93 12.63
CA GLU A 101 -0.97 -1.50 13.90
C GLU A 101 -0.98 -3.04 13.86
N GLN A 102 -2.03 -3.63 13.29
CA GLN A 102 -2.09 -5.08 13.09
C GLN A 102 -0.99 -5.56 12.14
N LEU A 103 -0.70 -4.80 11.08
CA LEU A 103 0.39 -5.10 10.14
C LEU A 103 1.75 -5.04 10.85
N PHE A 104 2.02 -4.01 11.64
CA PHE A 104 3.28 -3.86 12.37
C PHE A 104 3.44 -4.92 13.46
N ALA A 105 2.36 -5.29 14.14
CA ALA A 105 2.37 -6.35 15.15
C ALA A 105 2.70 -7.74 14.58
N THR A 106 2.72 -7.90 13.25
CA THR A 106 3.20 -9.13 12.61
C THR A 106 4.73 -9.25 12.59
N LEU A 107 5.46 -8.17 12.95
CA LEU A 107 6.91 -8.19 13.03
C LEU A 107 7.36 -8.81 14.36
N PRO A 108 8.30 -9.76 14.36
CA PRO A 108 8.89 -10.30 15.58
C PRO A 108 9.39 -9.19 16.51
N GLY A 109 9.00 -9.28 17.77
CA GLY A 109 9.36 -8.28 18.77
C GLY A 109 8.64 -6.94 18.61
N VAL A 110 7.55 -6.84 17.84
CA VAL A 110 6.65 -5.68 17.83
C VAL A 110 5.30 -6.08 18.43
N GLY A 111 5.06 -5.68 19.68
CA GLY A 111 3.77 -5.89 20.34
C GLY A 111 2.76 -4.75 20.06
N PRO A 112 1.50 -4.89 20.47
CA PRO A 112 0.43 -3.92 20.18
C PRO A 112 0.77 -2.47 20.55
N ALA A 113 1.36 -2.26 21.73
CA ALA A 113 1.73 -0.93 22.21
C ALA A 113 2.87 -0.28 21.40
N LEU A 114 3.78 -1.08 20.84
CA LEU A 114 4.85 -0.57 19.98
C LEU A 114 4.34 -0.34 18.56
N ALA A 115 3.48 -1.22 18.05
CA ALA A 115 2.80 -1.06 16.77
C ALA A 115 1.96 0.23 16.71
N GLU A 116 1.15 0.48 17.75
CA GLU A 116 0.39 1.73 17.88
C GLU A 116 1.32 2.95 17.94
N ARG A 117 2.45 2.83 18.63
CA ARG A 117 3.44 3.91 18.71
C ARG A 117 4.10 4.16 17.36
N PHE A 118 4.39 3.13 16.56
CA PHE A 118 4.89 3.32 15.21
C PHE A 118 3.87 4.05 14.35
N ALA A 119 2.64 3.55 14.30
CA ALA A 119 1.56 4.18 13.54
C ALA A 119 1.36 5.64 13.94
N ARG A 120 1.39 5.94 15.25
CA ARG A 120 1.13 7.30 15.76
C ARG A 120 2.32 8.25 15.69
N THR A 121 3.49 7.81 16.14
CA THR A 121 4.66 8.69 16.29
C THR A 121 5.41 8.87 14.98
N LEU A 122 5.41 7.85 14.12
CA LEU A 122 6.09 7.92 12.83
C LEU A 122 5.14 8.27 11.68
N ASP A 123 3.83 8.28 11.95
CA ASP A 123 2.78 8.49 10.94
C ASP A 123 2.94 7.56 9.71
N VAL A 124 3.33 6.30 9.99
CA VAL A 124 3.59 5.28 8.98
C VAL A 124 2.43 4.29 8.91
N GLU A 125 2.05 3.91 7.68
CA GLU A 125 0.95 2.98 7.43
C GLU A 125 1.39 1.65 6.77
N THR A 126 2.64 1.57 6.29
CA THR A 126 3.18 0.39 5.57
C THR A 126 4.49 -0.10 6.16
N LEU A 127 4.87 -1.34 5.85
CA LEU A 127 6.16 -1.89 6.25
C LEU A 127 7.32 -1.15 5.57
N GLU A 128 7.13 -0.72 4.33
CA GLU A 128 8.10 0.10 3.59
C GLU A 128 8.31 1.47 4.25
N ASN A 129 7.24 2.16 4.62
CA ASN A 129 7.33 3.46 5.30
C ASN A 129 7.97 3.28 6.68
N LEU A 130 7.63 2.20 7.40
CA LEU A 130 8.25 1.87 8.67
C LEU A 130 9.76 1.61 8.51
N GLU A 131 10.19 0.86 7.50
CA GLU A 131 11.62 0.63 7.24
C GLU A 131 12.35 1.93 6.92
N ALA A 132 11.77 2.79 6.08
CA ALA A 132 12.34 4.09 5.74
C ALA A 132 12.48 4.98 6.99
N ALA A 133 11.39 5.14 7.76
CA ALA A 133 11.38 5.94 8.99
C ALA A 133 12.33 5.40 10.08
N LEU A 134 12.56 4.09 10.12
CA LEU A 134 13.48 3.48 11.08
C LEU A 134 14.94 3.49 10.65
N THR A 135 15.21 3.67 9.35
CA THR A 135 16.55 3.79 8.77
C THR A 135 17.19 5.12 9.17
N ASP A 136 16.38 6.18 9.27
CA ASP A 136 16.79 7.42 9.91
C ASP A 136 17.08 7.17 11.40
N GLN A 137 18.32 7.44 11.81
CA GLN A 137 18.78 7.23 13.17
C GLN A 137 18.34 8.35 14.12
N ASP A 138 17.99 9.52 13.59
CA ASP A 138 17.55 10.68 14.36
C ASP A 138 16.10 10.53 14.81
N VAL A 139 15.31 9.74 14.08
CA VAL A 139 13.94 9.37 14.46
C VAL A 139 13.95 8.53 15.74
N ARG A 140 13.59 9.13 16.89
CA ARG A 140 13.53 8.42 18.20
C ARG A 140 12.14 7.87 18.51
N VAL A 141 12.05 6.56 18.73
CA VAL A 141 10.83 5.90 19.21
C VAL A 141 11.03 5.37 20.63
N ARG A 142 10.23 5.85 21.58
CA ARG A 142 10.25 5.36 22.97
C ARG A 142 10.02 3.84 23.00
N GLY A 143 10.93 3.11 23.64
CA GLY A 143 10.89 1.64 23.71
C GLY A 143 11.59 0.91 22.56
N LEU A 144 12.22 1.65 21.63
CA LEU A 144 13.03 1.11 20.55
C LEU A 144 14.51 1.51 20.75
N GLY A 145 15.26 0.66 21.45
CA GLY A 145 16.72 0.81 21.57
C GLY A 145 17.48 0.42 20.29
N PRO A 146 18.78 0.77 20.16
CA PRO A 146 19.55 0.59 18.93
C PRO A 146 19.63 -0.88 18.48
N ARG A 147 19.81 -1.82 19.42
CA ARG A 147 19.81 -3.27 19.10
C ARG A 147 18.47 -3.74 18.53
N ARG A 148 17.35 -3.33 19.15
CA ARG A 148 16.01 -3.72 18.70
C ARG A 148 15.66 -3.08 17.35
N ARG A 149 16.09 -1.83 17.12
CA ARG A 149 15.99 -1.16 15.81
C ARG A 149 16.72 -1.95 14.73
N ALA A 150 17.99 -2.30 14.95
CA ALA A 150 18.78 -3.03 13.97
C ALA A 150 18.16 -4.40 13.63
N ALA A 151 17.68 -5.14 14.64
CA ALA A 151 16.97 -6.41 14.44
C ALA A 151 15.67 -6.24 13.64
N LEU A 152 14.92 -5.17 13.92
CA LEU A 152 13.67 -4.87 13.22
C LEU A 152 13.92 -4.47 11.75
N LEU A 153 14.94 -3.64 11.49
CA LEU A 153 15.35 -3.29 10.13
C LEU A 153 15.80 -4.52 9.34
N ALA A 154 16.59 -5.42 9.94
CA ALA A 154 16.99 -6.66 9.31
C ALA A 154 15.77 -7.54 8.94
N THR A 155 14.80 -7.62 9.84
CA THR A 155 13.53 -8.34 9.61
C THR A 155 12.72 -7.73 8.47
N LEU A 156 12.56 -6.40 8.48
CA LEU A 156 11.83 -5.65 7.44
C LEU A 156 12.48 -5.88 6.08
N LYS A 157 13.82 -5.73 6.01
CA LYS A 157 14.58 -5.96 4.79
C LYS A 157 14.37 -7.38 4.27
N ALA A 158 14.52 -8.40 5.12
CA ALA A 158 14.33 -9.80 4.73
C ALA A 158 12.91 -10.08 4.20
N ARG A 159 11.88 -9.45 4.78
CA ARG A 159 10.48 -9.62 4.34
C ARG A 159 10.16 -8.86 3.06
N LEU A 160 10.73 -7.67 2.88
CA LEU A 160 10.48 -6.80 1.74
C LEU A 160 11.34 -7.16 0.53
N GLU A 161 12.49 -7.80 0.71
CA GLU A 161 13.43 -8.07 -0.39
C GLU A 161 12.91 -9.04 -1.46
N PRO A 162 12.25 -10.17 -1.13
CA PRO A 162 11.61 -11.02 -2.15
C PRO A 162 10.54 -10.26 -2.94
N ILE A 163 9.75 -9.43 -2.24
CA ILE A 163 8.72 -8.59 -2.85
C ILE A 163 9.38 -7.57 -3.79
N ARG A 164 10.42 -6.85 -3.35
CA ARG A 164 11.19 -5.90 -4.17
C ARG A 164 11.77 -6.53 -5.41
N ARG A 165 12.31 -7.76 -5.31
CA ARG A 165 12.83 -8.50 -6.47
C ARG A 165 11.72 -8.85 -7.46
N ALA A 166 10.56 -9.28 -6.96
CA ALA A 166 9.40 -9.61 -7.79
C ALA A 166 8.77 -8.40 -8.47
N ARG A 167 8.86 -7.25 -7.79
CA ARG A 167 8.45 -5.94 -8.29
C ARG A 167 9.43 -5.35 -9.32
N GLY A 168 10.58 -6.00 -9.56
CA GLY A 168 11.66 -5.51 -10.40
C GLY A 168 12.61 -4.56 -9.66
N ARG A 169 13.88 -4.55 -10.07
CA ARG A 169 14.95 -3.70 -9.48
C ARG A 169 14.80 -2.21 -9.85
N ARG A 170 13.85 -1.88 -10.74
CA ARG A 170 13.18 -0.59 -10.71
C ARG A 170 12.25 -0.63 -9.49
N SER A 171 12.78 -0.22 -8.33
CA SER A 171 11.90 0.25 -7.27
C SER A 171 10.97 1.31 -7.87
N VAL A 172 9.96 1.74 -7.12
CA VAL A 172 9.32 3.04 -7.36
C VAL A 172 10.43 4.10 -7.37
N THR A 173 11.12 4.25 -8.50
CA THR A 173 12.32 5.06 -8.67
C THR A 173 11.91 6.45 -9.14
N ASP A 174 10.66 6.58 -9.57
CA ASP A 174 10.01 7.85 -9.77
C ASP A 174 8.53 7.72 -9.37
N PRO A 175 8.17 7.91 -8.09
CA PRO A 175 6.76 8.09 -7.73
C PRO A 175 6.19 9.27 -8.54
N PRO A 176 4.87 9.35 -8.76
CA PRO A 176 4.28 10.47 -9.46
C PRO A 176 4.78 11.79 -8.87
N PRO A 177 5.02 12.83 -9.69
CA PRO A 177 5.41 14.15 -9.18
C PRO A 177 4.47 14.59 -8.06
N VAL A 178 5.01 15.21 -7.00
CA VAL A 178 4.21 15.66 -5.85
C VAL A 178 3.03 16.54 -6.31
N ALA A 179 3.26 17.41 -7.30
CA ALA A 179 2.21 18.22 -7.91
C ALA A 179 1.01 17.37 -8.41
N MET A 180 1.28 16.27 -9.11
CA MET A 180 0.23 15.36 -9.62
C MET A 180 -0.53 14.68 -8.48
N ILE A 181 0.16 14.29 -7.41
CA ILE A 181 -0.46 13.69 -6.22
C ILE A 181 -1.37 14.72 -5.52
N LEU A 182 -0.89 15.96 -5.35
CA LEU A 182 -1.64 17.03 -4.70
C LEU A 182 -2.83 17.50 -5.55
N GLU A 183 -2.72 17.49 -6.87
CA GLU A 183 -3.86 17.73 -7.78
C GLU A 183 -4.92 16.64 -7.66
N ALA A 184 -4.51 15.36 -7.57
CA ALA A 184 -5.41 14.24 -7.34
C ALA A 184 -6.11 14.36 -5.96
N ASP A 185 -5.37 14.72 -4.90
CA ASP A 185 -5.93 15.02 -3.57
C ASP A 185 -6.98 16.14 -3.62
N ALA A 186 -6.66 17.25 -4.26
CA ALA A 186 -7.57 18.39 -4.38
C ALA A 186 -8.85 18.03 -5.15
N LEU A 187 -8.74 17.25 -6.23
CA LEU A 187 -9.87 16.72 -6.98
C LEU A 187 -10.73 15.80 -6.11
N TYR A 188 -10.11 14.85 -5.41
CA TYR A 188 -10.80 13.92 -4.53
C TYR A 188 -11.59 14.65 -3.45
N ARG A 189 -10.95 15.54 -2.69
CA ARG A 189 -11.61 16.27 -1.59
C ARG A 189 -12.77 17.13 -2.08
N ARG A 190 -12.61 17.82 -3.21
CA ARG A 190 -13.69 18.61 -3.82
C ARG A 190 -14.89 17.74 -4.18
N LYS A 191 -14.67 16.63 -4.89
CA LYS A 191 -15.75 15.70 -5.27
C LYS A 191 -16.39 15.01 -4.07
N ALA A 192 -15.60 14.66 -3.06
CA ALA A 192 -16.10 14.08 -1.82
C ALA A 192 -17.02 15.06 -1.08
N GLN A 193 -16.63 16.33 -0.97
CA GLN A 193 -17.45 17.38 -0.35
C GLN A 193 -18.73 17.67 -1.13
N ALA A 194 -18.68 17.57 -2.46
CA ALA A 194 -19.85 17.71 -3.33
C ALA A 194 -20.77 16.47 -3.35
N GLY A 195 -20.38 15.35 -2.72
CA GLY A 195 -21.15 14.11 -2.73
C GLY A 195 -21.16 13.38 -4.09
N GLU A 196 -20.21 13.68 -4.98
CA GLU A 196 -20.15 13.13 -6.34
C GLU A 196 -19.45 11.77 -6.44
N LEU A 197 -18.83 11.31 -5.35
CA LEU A 197 -18.03 10.09 -5.33
C LEU A 197 -18.87 8.88 -4.95
N ARG A 198 -18.50 7.72 -5.52
CA ARG A 198 -19.03 6.45 -5.07
C ARG A 198 -18.64 6.22 -3.61
N LEU A 199 -19.61 5.78 -2.81
CA LEU A 199 -19.39 5.40 -1.43
C LEU A 199 -19.15 3.89 -1.33
N ILE A 200 -18.19 3.50 -0.51
CA ILE A 200 -17.93 2.11 -0.16
C ILE A 200 -18.27 1.88 1.31
N ALA A 201 -18.62 0.64 1.65
CA ALA A 201 -18.81 0.20 3.02
C ALA A 201 -17.47 -0.36 3.53
N PRO A 202 -16.64 0.43 4.23
CA PRO A 202 -15.40 -0.10 4.76
C PRO A 202 -15.72 -1.14 5.84
N ARG A 203 -14.88 -2.16 6.00
CA ARG A 203 -15.09 -3.17 7.04
C ARG A 203 -14.72 -2.67 8.45
N ARG A 204 -13.70 -1.82 8.57
CA ARG A 204 -13.27 -1.22 9.84
C ARG A 204 -14.14 -0.03 10.19
N PHE A 205 -14.36 0.16 11.49
CA PHE A 205 -15.10 1.30 12.04
C PHE A 205 -16.47 1.49 11.38
N ASN A 206 -17.13 0.37 11.04
CA ASN A 206 -18.42 0.36 10.36
C ASN A 206 -19.30 -0.81 10.85
N PRO A 207 -19.78 -0.76 12.11
CA PRO A 207 -20.56 -1.85 12.69
C PRO A 207 -21.88 -2.11 11.94
N MET A 208 -22.42 -1.09 11.25
CA MET A 208 -23.67 -1.18 10.50
C MET A 208 -23.47 -1.65 9.04
N GLY A 209 -22.22 -1.77 8.58
CA GLY A 209 -21.92 -2.15 7.20
C GLY A 209 -22.42 -1.14 6.16
N THR A 210 -22.64 0.12 6.53
CA THR A 210 -23.19 1.14 5.63
C THR A 210 -22.11 1.69 4.71
N ALA A 211 -22.48 2.06 3.48
CA ALA A 211 -21.58 2.73 2.55
C ALA A 211 -21.46 4.22 2.93
N TRP A 212 -20.29 4.64 3.39
CA TRP A 212 -20.06 6.02 3.85
C TRP A 212 -18.71 6.59 3.44
N LEU A 213 -17.75 5.75 3.03
CA LEU A 213 -16.40 6.21 2.68
C LEU A 213 -16.33 6.51 1.18
N PRO A 214 -16.08 7.77 0.77
CA PRO A 214 -15.94 8.09 -0.65
C PRO A 214 -14.64 7.52 -1.23
N ILE A 215 -14.73 6.93 -2.41
CA ILE A 215 -13.59 6.42 -3.18
C ILE A 215 -13.55 7.08 -4.57
N LEU A 216 -12.35 7.36 -5.06
CA LEU A 216 -12.11 7.85 -6.41
C LEU A 216 -11.03 7.01 -7.09
N HIS A 217 -11.37 6.43 -8.24
CA HIS A 217 -10.38 5.91 -9.18
C HIS A 217 -10.20 6.94 -10.31
N LEU A 218 -8.95 7.26 -10.66
CA LEU A 218 -8.67 8.20 -11.74
C LEU A 218 -7.39 7.82 -12.49
N LYS A 219 -7.36 8.16 -13.78
CA LYS A 219 -6.17 8.05 -14.64
C LYS A 219 -5.65 9.45 -15.00
N ARG A 220 -4.33 9.64 -14.89
CA ARG A 220 -3.62 10.87 -15.28
C ARG A 220 -2.35 10.49 -16.04
N GLY A 221 -2.36 10.72 -17.35
CA GLY A 221 -1.36 10.13 -18.23
C GLY A 221 -1.39 8.60 -18.09
N ASP A 222 -0.24 8.02 -17.76
CA ASP A 222 -0.10 6.59 -17.55
C ASP A 222 -0.27 6.15 -16.08
N TRP A 223 -0.45 7.10 -15.18
CA TRP A 223 -0.66 6.83 -13.75
C TRP A 223 -2.13 6.57 -13.47
N HIS A 224 -2.37 5.50 -12.72
CA HIS A 224 -3.67 5.18 -12.14
C HIS A 224 -3.59 5.46 -10.65
N PHE A 225 -4.59 6.17 -10.13
CA PHE A 225 -4.72 6.45 -8.71
C PHE A 225 -6.03 5.90 -8.16
N THR A 226 -5.97 5.46 -6.91
CA THR A 226 -7.15 5.21 -6.07
C THR A 226 -7.01 6.08 -4.83
N LEU A 227 -8.00 6.92 -4.53
CA LEU A 227 -8.00 7.83 -3.39
C LEU A 227 -9.21 7.55 -2.49
N LEU A 228 -8.96 7.52 -1.18
CA LEU A 228 -9.96 7.40 -0.14
C LEU A 228 -9.46 8.03 1.17
N TYR A 229 -10.35 8.54 2.00
CA TYR A 229 -9.98 9.04 3.31
C TYR A 229 -9.46 7.91 4.22
N SER A 230 -8.45 8.22 5.04
CA SER A 230 -7.90 7.25 5.99
C SER A 230 -8.96 6.83 7.00
N ASN A 231 -9.25 5.53 7.01
CA ASN A 231 -10.18 4.89 7.93
C ASN A 231 -9.42 4.04 8.97
N THR A 232 -8.39 4.63 9.57
CA THR A 232 -7.53 4.01 10.61
C THR A 232 -7.94 4.45 12.01
N ALA A 233 -7.59 3.67 13.04
CA ALA A 233 -7.90 4.01 14.44
C ALA A 233 -7.34 5.40 14.81
N LEU A 234 -6.16 5.71 14.31
CA LEU A 234 -5.49 6.99 14.52
C LEU A 234 -6.25 8.14 13.86
N ALA A 235 -6.66 8.00 12.60
CA ALA A 235 -7.44 9.02 11.91
C ALA A 235 -8.76 9.34 12.63
N HIS A 236 -9.46 8.31 13.12
CA HIS A 236 -10.67 8.48 13.95
C HIS A 236 -10.38 9.22 15.24
N ARG A 237 -9.35 8.78 15.99
CA ARG A 237 -8.98 9.40 17.28
C ARG A 237 -8.57 10.86 17.14
N LEU A 238 -7.89 11.21 16.05
CA LEU A 238 -7.45 12.58 15.78
C LEU A 238 -8.49 13.44 15.06
N GLY A 239 -9.68 12.89 14.74
CA GLY A 239 -10.70 13.60 13.98
C GLY A 239 -10.26 13.96 12.55
N ARG A 240 -9.35 13.17 11.95
CA ARG A 240 -8.74 13.40 10.63
C ARG A 240 -9.33 12.52 9.52
N THR A 241 -10.46 11.89 9.76
CA THR A 241 -11.18 11.00 8.81
C THR A 241 -11.71 11.70 7.56
N ASN A 242 -11.66 13.04 7.51
CA ASN A 242 -11.99 13.84 6.32
C ASN A 242 -10.81 14.73 5.87
N ASP A 243 -9.60 14.46 6.38
CA ASP A 243 -8.40 15.25 6.10
C ASP A 243 -7.29 14.37 5.50
N TRP A 244 -7.02 13.21 6.11
CA TRP A 244 -5.99 12.32 5.64
C TRP A 244 -6.48 11.53 4.45
N VAL A 245 -5.84 11.68 3.31
CA VAL A 245 -6.20 11.00 2.05
C VAL A 245 -5.12 9.98 1.73
N VAL A 246 -5.51 8.70 1.71
CA VAL A 246 -4.63 7.63 1.27
C VAL A 246 -4.69 7.58 -0.25
N VAL A 247 -3.53 7.70 -0.89
CA VAL A 247 -3.38 7.71 -2.35
C VAL A 247 -2.59 6.48 -2.75
N PHE A 248 -3.28 5.52 -3.35
CA PHE A 248 -2.66 4.40 -4.04
C PHE A 248 -2.36 4.81 -5.48
N PHE A 249 -1.20 4.41 -6.00
CA PHE A 249 -0.81 4.72 -7.37
C PHE A 249 0.04 3.62 -8.01
N HIS A 250 -0.12 3.46 -9.32
CA HIS A 250 0.74 2.61 -10.15
C HIS A 250 0.80 3.14 -11.59
N HIS A 251 1.84 2.74 -12.32
CA HIS A 251 2.06 3.06 -13.73
C HIS A 251 2.16 1.75 -14.53
N GLY A 252 1.34 1.61 -15.58
CA GLY A 252 1.33 0.41 -16.41
C GLY A 252 1.05 -0.87 -15.61
N ASP A 253 1.89 -1.89 -15.79
CA ASP A 253 1.82 -3.15 -15.05
C ASP A 253 2.65 -3.13 -13.76
N GLN A 254 3.21 -1.98 -13.36
CA GLN A 254 4.04 -1.89 -12.17
C GLN A 254 3.22 -2.13 -10.89
N PRO A 255 3.88 -2.62 -9.83
CA PRO A 255 3.25 -2.81 -8.53
C PRO A 255 2.70 -1.51 -7.95
N GLU A 256 1.53 -1.60 -7.32
CA GLU A 256 0.90 -0.46 -6.66
C GLU A 256 1.68 -0.06 -5.40
N ALA A 257 1.97 1.24 -5.31
CA ALA A 257 2.53 1.89 -4.15
C ALA A 257 1.48 2.84 -3.54
N GLN A 258 1.78 3.39 -2.38
CA GLN A 258 0.89 4.35 -1.74
C GLN A 258 1.65 5.46 -1.03
N CYS A 259 0.96 6.57 -0.81
CA CYS A 259 1.34 7.63 0.11
C CYS A 259 0.10 8.20 0.79
N THR A 260 0.29 8.98 1.84
CA THR A 260 -0.80 9.68 2.52
C THR A 260 -0.60 11.17 2.37
N VAL A 261 -1.65 11.87 1.93
CA VAL A 261 -1.68 13.33 1.89
C VAL A 261 -2.41 13.84 3.12
N VAL A 262 -1.78 14.75 3.85
CA VAL A 262 -2.32 15.32 5.09
C VAL A 262 -2.26 16.84 5.06
N THR A 263 -2.99 17.49 5.97
CA THR A 263 -2.76 18.91 6.25
C THR A 263 -1.69 19.02 7.33
N GLU A 264 -0.58 19.66 6.99
CA GLU A 264 0.54 19.84 7.92
C GLU A 264 0.16 20.78 9.07
N THR A 265 0.52 20.43 10.30
CA THR A 265 0.07 21.14 11.51
C THR A 265 1.18 21.99 12.14
N SER A 266 2.43 21.79 11.73
CA SER A 266 3.62 22.43 12.30
C SER A 266 4.69 22.74 11.24
N GLY A 267 5.67 23.56 11.61
CA GLY A 267 6.80 23.93 10.74
C GLY A 267 6.41 24.82 9.55
N VAL A 268 7.35 24.98 8.62
CA VAL A 268 7.25 25.88 7.46
C VAL A 268 6.10 25.54 6.49
N LEU A 269 5.65 24.27 6.50
CA LEU A 269 4.56 23.79 5.67
C LEU A 269 3.18 23.86 6.36
N LYS A 270 3.08 24.44 7.57
CA LYS A 270 1.84 24.51 8.34
C LYS A 270 0.66 25.04 7.51
N GLY A 271 -0.44 24.29 7.53
CA GLY A 271 -1.67 24.59 6.79
C GLY A 271 -1.66 24.17 5.31
N LYS A 272 -0.53 23.67 4.79
CA LYS A 272 -0.42 23.14 3.42
C LYS A 272 -0.76 21.65 3.36
N ARG A 273 -1.15 21.19 2.18
CA ARG A 273 -1.29 19.76 1.88
C ARG A 273 0.08 19.18 1.57
N VAL A 274 0.47 18.12 2.29
CA VAL A 274 1.81 17.54 2.20
C VAL A 274 1.67 16.03 1.97
N VAL A 275 2.48 15.51 1.03
CA VAL A 275 2.66 14.08 0.83
C VAL A 275 3.65 13.60 1.89
N ARG A 276 3.20 12.76 2.83
CA ARG A 276 4.04 12.25 3.92
C ARG A 276 5.30 11.55 3.41
N GLY A 277 6.44 11.88 4.01
CA GLY A 277 7.76 11.36 3.62
C GLY A 277 8.33 12.01 2.34
N ARG A 278 7.71 13.09 1.85
CA ARG A 278 8.15 13.89 0.70
C ARG A 278 8.03 15.38 0.99
N GLU A 279 8.27 15.76 2.24
CA GLU A 279 8.16 17.14 2.76
C GLU A 279 9.01 18.11 1.94
N ASP A 280 10.27 17.78 1.64
CA ASP A 280 11.17 18.64 0.83
C ASP A 280 10.64 18.86 -0.60
N ALA A 281 10.07 17.82 -1.21
CA ALA A 281 9.46 17.94 -2.53
C ALA A 281 8.16 18.77 -2.47
N CYS A 282 7.43 18.73 -1.35
CA CYS A 282 6.28 19.60 -1.11
C CYS A 282 6.71 21.06 -0.88
N ALA A 283 7.78 21.30 -0.11
CA ALA A 283 8.35 22.64 0.10
C ALA A 283 8.73 23.29 -1.23
N ARG A 284 9.46 22.56 -2.09
CA ARG A 284 9.78 23.01 -3.45
C ARG A 284 8.54 23.27 -4.30
N HIS A 285 7.51 22.42 -4.21
CA HIS A 285 6.24 22.64 -4.92
C HIS A 285 5.54 23.95 -4.50
N TYR A 286 5.64 24.33 -3.23
CA TYR A 286 5.08 25.58 -2.71
C TYR A 286 6.02 26.78 -2.83
N GLY A 287 7.23 26.61 -3.38
CA GLY A 287 8.22 27.68 -3.50
C GLY A 287 8.83 28.11 -2.15
N ILE A 288 8.95 27.18 -1.19
CA ILE A 288 9.60 27.41 0.11
C ILE A 288 11.05 26.94 -0.01
N ASP A 289 12.01 27.87 0.12
CA ASP A 289 13.45 27.59 -0.03
C ASP A 289 14.05 26.77 1.13
N GLU A 290 15.04 25.92 0.82
CA GLU A 290 15.77 25.04 1.75
C GLU A 290 16.43 25.79 2.92
N ALA A 291 16.77 27.08 2.74
CA ALA A 291 17.42 27.91 3.77
C ALA A 291 16.55 28.17 5.02
N VAL A 292 15.22 28.04 4.92
CA VAL A 292 14.29 28.20 6.06
C VAL A 292 14.08 26.87 6.80
N ILE A 293 14.35 25.73 6.14
CA ILE A 293 14.17 24.38 6.71
C ILE A 293 15.31 24.06 7.70
N ALA A 294 16.51 24.61 7.48
CA ALA A 294 17.69 24.34 8.29
C ALA A 294 17.78 25.16 9.60
N ASP A 295 16.99 26.22 9.76
CA ASP A 295 17.11 27.16 10.89
C ASP A 295 16.13 26.83 12.06
N GLU A 296 15.23 25.84 11.89
CA GLU A 296 14.25 25.42 12.91
C GLU A 296 14.27 23.90 13.24
N ALA A 297 15.23 23.12 12.71
CA ALA A 297 15.41 21.70 13.02
C ALA A 297 16.32 21.48 14.25
#